data_AF-A0A7X9HEG8-F1
#
_entry.id   AF-A0A7X9HEG8-F1
#
_cell.length_a   1.000
_cell.length_b   1.000
_cell.length_c   1.000
_cell.angle_alpha   90.00
_cell.angle_beta   90.00
_cell.angle_gamma   90.00
#
_symmetry.space_group_name_H-M   'P 1'
#
loop_
_entity.id
_entity.type
_entity.pdbx_description
1 polymer ?
#
loop_
_entity_poly.entity_id
_entity_poly.type
_entity_poly.pdbx_seq_one_letter_code
_entity_poly.pdbx_strand_id
1 'polypeptide(L)'
;FNHNLKHNESKLTEIFRIAVIGSYGEYLLPHKSLLPVIDYINTNFPDRIMLVWPMGTEIDYFTSGNSVVPSYWFNEGALFAIVQREKGNDVYIHEHENTIINIIRKYKPDLFVDVGSTDMIKKVMVYRGKDEPAFYFNIHETPMLRLGRFASLDDFPEILEYLNAHYEFKGYFGKARLWVRK
;
A
#
# COMPACT_ATOMS: atom_id res chain seq x y z
N PHE A 1 -21.93 -21.15 0.03
CA PHE A 1 -22.72 -19.94 -0.31
C PHE A 1 -22.00 -18.75 0.28
N ASN A 2 -21.27 -18.00 -0.54
CA ASN A 2 -20.44 -16.87 -0.11
C ASN A 2 -21.27 -15.58 -0.28
N HIS A 3 -21.53 -14.85 0.79
CA HIS A 3 -22.45 -13.70 0.84
C HIS A 3 -21.85 -12.38 0.31
N ASN A 4 -20.85 -12.43 -0.56
CA ASN A 4 -20.31 -11.25 -1.22
C ASN A 4 -21.02 -11.05 -2.56
N LEU A 5 -22.07 -10.21 -2.55
CA LEU A 5 -22.84 -9.74 -3.70
C LEU A 5 -21.99 -9.21 -4.90
N LYS A 6 -20.68 -8.99 -4.72
CA LYS A 6 -19.77 -8.47 -5.74
C LYS A 6 -19.17 -9.51 -6.69
N HIS A 7 -19.16 -10.80 -6.35
CA HIS A 7 -18.64 -11.83 -7.28
C HIS A 7 -19.60 -12.19 -8.43
N ASN A 8 -20.80 -11.60 -8.47
CA ASN A 8 -21.79 -11.81 -9.54
C ASN A 8 -21.87 -10.64 -10.53
N GLU A 9 -20.95 -9.68 -10.47
CA GLU A 9 -20.90 -8.57 -11.42
C GLU A 9 -20.19 -8.98 -12.72
N SER A 10 -20.65 -8.47 -13.86
CA SER A 10 -19.97 -8.71 -15.13
C SER A 10 -18.63 -7.95 -15.16
N LYS A 11 -17.58 -8.55 -15.75
CA LYS A 11 -16.24 -7.94 -15.86
C LYS A 11 -16.28 -6.54 -16.49
N LEU A 12 -17.23 -6.30 -17.41
CA LEU A 12 -17.44 -4.98 -18.02
C LEU A 12 -17.94 -3.93 -17.00
N THR A 13 -18.90 -4.31 -16.17
CA THR A 13 -19.49 -3.44 -15.14
C THR A 13 -18.48 -3.14 -14.03
N GLU A 14 -17.68 -4.12 -13.65
CA GLU A 14 -16.56 -3.97 -12.73
C GLU A 14 -15.53 -2.96 -13.26
N ILE A 15 -15.08 -3.14 -14.52
CA ILE A 15 -14.15 -2.20 -15.17
C ILE A 15 -14.74 -0.80 -15.27
N PHE A 16 -16.03 -0.67 -15.62
CA PHE A 16 -16.71 0.62 -15.69
C PHE A 16 -16.73 1.32 -14.33
N ARG A 17 -17.11 0.60 -13.25
CA ARG A 17 -17.11 1.14 -11.89
C ARG A 17 -15.71 1.55 -11.45
N ILE A 18 -14.69 0.75 -11.74
CA ILE A 18 -13.30 1.06 -11.42
C ILE A 18 -12.81 2.29 -12.20
N ALA A 19 -13.11 2.36 -13.49
CA ALA A 19 -12.65 3.45 -14.34
C ALA A 19 -13.37 4.78 -14.05
N VAL A 20 -14.67 4.74 -13.74
CA VAL A 20 -15.52 5.94 -13.58
C VAL A 20 -15.67 6.33 -12.12
N ILE A 21 -15.95 5.38 -11.21
CA ILE A 21 -16.16 5.68 -9.79
C ILE A 21 -14.82 5.71 -9.04
N GLY A 22 -13.90 4.79 -9.36
CA GLY A 22 -12.53 4.81 -8.82
C GLY A 22 -11.75 6.09 -9.19
N SER A 23 -12.09 6.77 -10.29
CA SER A 23 -11.48 8.07 -10.63
C SER A 23 -11.90 9.22 -9.70
N TYR A 24 -12.97 9.08 -8.91
CA TYR A 24 -13.35 10.02 -7.86
C TYR A 24 -12.60 9.75 -6.54
N GLY A 25 -11.73 8.75 -6.51
CA GLY A 25 -10.90 8.41 -5.35
C GLY A 25 -11.69 7.74 -4.22
N GLU A 26 -12.73 6.98 -4.52
CA GLU A 26 -13.34 6.10 -3.52
C GLU A 26 -12.37 4.97 -3.17
N TYR A 27 -11.96 4.91 -1.90
CA TYR A 27 -10.95 3.98 -1.36
C TYR A 27 -11.38 2.51 -1.34
N LEU A 28 -12.60 2.21 -1.79
CA LEU A 28 -13.19 0.86 -1.83
C LEU A 28 -13.15 0.25 -3.25
N LEU A 29 -12.59 0.94 -4.24
CA LEU A 29 -12.52 0.49 -5.62
C LEU A 29 -11.07 0.58 -6.13
N PRO A 30 -10.50 -0.51 -6.66
CA PRO A 30 -9.10 -0.54 -7.03
C PRO A 30 -8.83 0.49 -8.11
N HIS A 31 -7.79 1.31 -7.94
CA HIS A 31 -7.33 2.14 -9.05
C HIS A 31 -7.00 1.28 -10.27
N LYS A 32 -7.35 1.74 -11.49
CA LYS A 32 -7.12 0.97 -12.74
C LYS A 32 -5.69 0.46 -12.92
N SER A 33 -4.69 1.13 -12.33
CA SER A 33 -3.29 0.72 -12.37
C SER A 33 -2.95 -0.49 -11.50
N LEU A 34 -3.88 -0.94 -10.65
CA LEU A 34 -3.75 -2.11 -9.78
C LEU A 34 -4.42 -3.36 -10.38
N LEU A 35 -5.26 -3.22 -11.41
CA LEU A 35 -5.90 -4.37 -12.05
C LEU A 35 -4.91 -5.43 -12.55
N PRO A 36 -3.76 -5.06 -13.16
CA PRO A 36 -2.79 -6.06 -13.59
C PRO A 36 -2.25 -6.91 -12.45
N VAL A 37 -2.03 -6.34 -11.26
CA VAL A 37 -1.53 -7.11 -10.10
C VAL A 37 -2.63 -7.96 -9.48
N ILE A 38 -3.86 -7.44 -9.43
CA ILE A 38 -5.04 -8.17 -8.93
C ILE A 38 -5.31 -9.40 -9.80
N ASP A 39 -5.38 -9.22 -11.13
CA ASP A 39 -5.60 -10.31 -12.08
C ASP A 39 -4.47 -11.36 -11.99
N TYR A 40 -3.22 -10.92 -11.86
CA TYR A 40 -2.07 -11.81 -11.73
C TYR A 40 -2.11 -12.64 -10.44
N ILE A 41 -2.43 -12.01 -9.30
CA ILE A 41 -2.56 -12.71 -8.01
C ILE A 41 -3.71 -13.71 -8.05
N ASN A 42 -4.89 -13.31 -8.53
CA ASN A 42 -6.05 -14.21 -8.62
C ASN A 42 -5.80 -15.41 -9.54
N THR A 43 -5.01 -15.24 -10.58
CA THR A 43 -4.68 -16.32 -11.53
C THR A 43 -3.62 -17.28 -10.97
N ASN A 44 -2.57 -16.75 -10.33
CA ASN A 44 -1.38 -17.54 -9.99
C ASN A 44 -1.29 -17.90 -8.50
N PHE A 45 -1.97 -17.15 -7.63
CA PHE A 45 -1.83 -17.20 -6.19
C PHE A 45 -3.18 -17.05 -5.44
N PRO A 46 -4.26 -17.77 -5.84
CA PRO A 46 -5.61 -17.47 -5.39
C PRO A 46 -5.84 -17.62 -3.89
N ASP A 47 -5.02 -18.37 -3.15
CA ASP A 47 -5.20 -18.61 -1.71
C ASP A 47 -3.96 -18.21 -0.88
N ARG A 48 -3.05 -17.43 -1.48
CA ARG A 48 -1.79 -17.05 -0.83
C ARG A 48 -1.99 -15.94 0.18
N ILE A 49 -1.18 -15.98 1.23
CA ILE A 49 -1.18 -14.99 2.29
C ILE A 49 -0.31 -13.80 1.85
N MET A 50 -0.81 -12.58 1.99
CA MET A 50 -0.18 -11.38 1.44
C MET A 50 0.10 -10.35 2.52
N LEU A 51 1.16 -9.57 2.35
CA LEU A 51 1.31 -8.27 3.00
C LEU A 51 1.30 -7.21 1.93
N VAL A 52 0.40 -6.24 2.07
CA VAL A 52 0.24 -5.17 1.09
C VAL A 52 0.68 -3.85 1.71
N TRP A 53 1.57 -3.16 1.01
CA TRP A 53 2.22 -1.91 1.41
C TRP A 53 1.86 -0.77 0.46
N PRO A 54 1.77 0.48 0.91
CA PRO A 54 1.59 0.93 2.29
C PRO A 54 0.11 0.94 2.69
N MET A 55 -0.79 0.71 1.73
CA MET A 55 -2.22 0.61 1.93
C MET A 55 -2.77 -0.51 1.05
N GLY A 56 -3.47 -1.47 1.63
CA GLY A 56 -3.81 -2.70 0.92
C GLY A 56 -5.27 -3.08 0.83
N THR A 57 -6.16 -2.22 1.30
CA THR A 57 -7.62 -2.46 1.32
C THR A 57 -8.15 -2.99 0.00
N GLU A 58 -7.75 -2.42 -1.12
CA GLU A 58 -8.28 -2.81 -2.42
C GLU A 58 -7.65 -4.09 -2.96
N ILE A 59 -6.38 -4.34 -2.65
CA ILE A 59 -5.77 -5.63 -2.99
C ILE A 59 -6.43 -6.72 -2.16
N ASP A 60 -6.55 -6.54 -0.85
CA ASP A 60 -7.21 -7.48 0.07
C ASP A 60 -8.68 -7.72 -0.33
N TYR A 61 -9.40 -6.68 -0.75
CA TYR A 61 -10.82 -6.81 -1.09
C TYR A 61 -11.09 -7.40 -2.48
N PHE A 62 -10.20 -7.21 -3.45
CA PHE A 62 -10.39 -7.64 -4.85
C PHE A 62 -9.54 -8.83 -5.26
N THR A 63 -8.68 -9.32 -4.37
CA THR A 63 -8.01 -10.59 -4.56
C THR A 63 -8.70 -11.70 -3.77
N SER A 64 -8.50 -12.95 -4.18
CA SER A 64 -8.96 -14.11 -3.43
C SER A 64 -7.99 -14.52 -2.31
N GLY A 65 -6.80 -13.91 -2.25
CA GLY A 65 -5.82 -14.13 -1.20
C GLY A 65 -6.20 -13.43 0.11
N ASN A 66 -5.49 -13.76 1.20
CA ASN A 66 -5.77 -13.21 2.53
C ASN A 66 -4.63 -12.27 2.98
N SER A 67 -4.94 -11.03 3.36
CA SER A 67 -3.92 -10.14 3.93
C SER A 67 -3.56 -10.52 5.39
N VAL A 68 -2.26 -10.52 5.74
CA VAL A 68 -1.76 -10.82 7.10
C VAL A 68 -2.13 -9.79 8.14
N VAL A 69 -2.43 -8.57 7.69
CA VAL A 69 -2.89 -7.46 8.51
C VAL A 69 -3.99 -6.74 7.73
N PRO A 70 -4.98 -6.13 8.41
CA PRO A 70 -5.79 -5.10 7.80
C PRO A 70 -4.81 -3.98 7.41
N SER A 71 -4.35 -3.98 6.17
CA SER A 71 -3.32 -3.12 5.61
C SER A 71 -3.80 -1.68 5.44
N TYR A 72 -4.71 -1.24 6.31
CA TYR A 72 -5.35 0.07 6.27
C TYR A 72 -4.44 1.20 6.77
N TRP A 73 -3.28 0.93 7.39
CA TRP A 73 -2.58 1.93 8.22
C TRP A 73 -1.03 1.95 8.15
N PHE A 74 -0.35 1.37 7.15
CA PHE A 74 1.12 1.57 7.05
C PHE A 74 1.47 2.93 6.43
N ASN A 75 0.60 3.48 5.59
CA ASN A 75 0.77 4.77 4.93
C ASN A 75 0.98 5.94 5.90
N GLU A 76 0.21 6.06 6.98
CA GLU A 76 0.37 7.14 7.97
C GLU A 76 1.74 7.10 8.66
N GLY A 77 2.15 5.91 9.13
CA GLY A 77 3.45 5.71 9.75
C GLY A 77 4.60 5.99 8.77
N ALA A 78 4.48 5.53 7.53
CA ALA A 78 5.47 5.75 6.49
C ALA A 78 5.62 7.25 6.16
N LEU A 79 4.50 7.97 6.02
CA LEU A 79 4.51 9.40 5.76
C LEU A 79 5.11 10.19 6.92
N PHE A 80 4.74 9.86 8.16
CA PHE A 80 5.31 10.48 9.33
C PHE A 80 6.82 10.29 9.39
N ALA A 81 7.32 9.07 9.13
CA ALA A 81 8.74 8.77 9.13
C ALA A 81 9.50 9.61 8.08
N ILE A 82 8.95 9.75 6.87
CA ILE A 82 9.54 10.61 5.82
C ILE A 82 9.58 12.08 6.27
N VAL A 83 8.49 12.60 6.83
CA VAL A 83 8.45 14.00 7.32
C VAL A 83 9.51 14.24 8.40
N GLN A 84 9.76 13.27 9.29
CA GLN A 84 10.81 13.39 10.30
C GLN A 84 12.22 13.31 9.70
N ARG A 85 12.45 12.45 8.71
CA ARG A 85 13.70 12.39 7.94
C ARG A 85 14.03 13.73 7.29
N GLU A 86 13.05 14.35 6.63
CA GLU A 86 13.23 15.67 6.00
C GLU A 86 13.52 16.79 7.03
N LYS A 87 13.15 16.58 8.30
CA LYS A 87 13.52 17.45 9.44
C LYS A 87 14.90 17.11 10.04
N GLY A 88 15.64 16.17 9.46
CA GLY A 88 16.95 15.71 9.93
C GLY A 88 16.88 14.70 11.07
N ASN A 89 15.73 14.03 11.27
CA ASN A 89 15.55 13.00 12.29
C ASN A 89 15.26 11.64 11.65
N ASP A 90 16.33 10.88 11.43
CA ASP A 90 16.30 9.59 10.74
C ASP A 90 15.79 8.43 11.61
N VAL A 91 15.72 8.62 12.94
CA VAL A 91 15.31 7.58 13.89
C VAL A 91 13.97 6.95 13.50
N TYR A 92 13.01 7.77 13.08
CA TYR A 92 11.67 7.30 12.74
C TYR A 92 11.61 6.47 11.45
N ILE A 93 12.53 6.66 10.51
CA ILE A 93 12.63 5.80 9.32
C ILE A 93 13.06 4.41 9.76
N HIS A 94 14.16 4.30 10.51
CA HIS A 94 14.67 3.01 10.97
C HIS A 94 13.67 2.29 11.88
N GLU A 95 12.98 3.00 12.78
CA GLU A 95 11.92 2.42 13.61
C GLU A 95 10.77 1.87 12.76
N HIS A 96 10.37 2.59 11.72
CA HIS A 96 9.31 2.16 10.81
C HIS A 96 9.74 0.94 9.99
N GLU A 97 10.94 0.94 9.41
CA GLU A 97 11.49 -0.19 8.66
C GLU A 97 11.55 -1.46 9.52
N ASN A 98 12.10 -1.35 10.73
CA ASN A 98 12.16 -2.46 11.69
C ASN A 98 10.76 -2.99 12.04
N THR A 99 9.78 -2.11 12.21
CA THR A 99 8.40 -2.50 12.46
C THR A 99 7.84 -3.35 11.32
N ILE A 100 8.00 -2.90 10.08
CA ILE A 100 7.51 -3.62 8.89
C ILE A 100 8.26 -4.95 8.73
N ILE A 101 9.58 -4.98 8.86
CA ILE A 101 10.38 -6.21 8.79
C ILE A 101 9.93 -7.21 9.86
N ASN A 102 9.66 -6.76 11.08
CA ASN A 102 9.15 -7.62 12.15
C ASN A 102 7.75 -8.18 11.85
N ILE A 103 6.88 -7.40 11.21
CA ILE A 103 5.58 -7.90 10.71
C ILE A 103 5.82 -8.99 9.65
N ILE A 104 6.69 -8.76 8.66
CA ILE A 104 7.01 -9.76 7.64
C ILE A 104 7.55 -11.04 8.30
N ARG A 105 8.45 -10.93 9.29
CA ARG A 105 9.01 -12.08 10.03
C ARG A 105 7.97 -12.84 10.84
N LYS A 106 7.07 -12.12 11.51
CA LYS A 106 6.03 -12.69 12.38
C LYS A 106 4.98 -13.45 11.58
N TYR A 107 4.45 -12.82 10.54
CA TYR A 107 3.32 -13.36 9.79
C TYR A 107 3.75 -14.18 8.57
N LYS A 108 5.00 -14.03 8.12
CA LYS A 108 5.61 -14.78 7.02
C LYS A 108 4.70 -14.85 5.78
N PRO A 109 4.28 -13.69 5.22
CA PRO A 109 3.41 -13.67 4.05
C PRO A 109 4.07 -14.39 2.87
N ASP A 110 3.28 -15.07 2.05
CA ASP A 110 3.73 -15.65 0.78
C ASP A 110 4.04 -14.57 -0.25
N LEU A 111 3.26 -13.49 -0.25
CA LEU A 111 3.40 -12.36 -1.18
C LEU A 111 3.64 -11.06 -0.43
N PHE A 112 4.53 -10.22 -0.96
CA PHE A 112 4.61 -8.82 -0.59
C PHE A 112 4.22 -7.98 -1.81
N VAL A 113 3.18 -7.15 -1.65
CA VAL A 113 2.62 -6.33 -2.73
C VAL A 113 2.83 -4.86 -2.38
N ASP A 114 3.64 -4.14 -3.15
CA ASP A 114 3.81 -2.70 -3.01
C ASP A 114 2.93 -1.95 -4.01
N VAL A 115 2.02 -1.14 -3.48
CA VAL A 115 1.15 -0.22 -4.21
C VAL A 115 1.46 1.26 -3.89
N GLY A 116 2.61 1.52 -3.28
CA GLY A 116 3.17 2.81 -2.86
C GLY A 116 3.19 3.88 -3.95
N SER A 117 3.30 3.47 -5.21
CA SER A 117 3.39 4.40 -6.34
C SER A 117 2.02 4.86 -6.89
N THR A 118 0.90 4.38 -6.31
CA THR A 118 -0.45 4.75 -6.76
C THR A 118 -0.85 6.16 -6.33
N ASP A 119 -1.65 6.82 -7.17
CA ASP A 119 -2.12 8.19 -6.91
C ASP A 119 -3.17 8.24 -5.78
N MET A 120 -3.63 7.12 -5.25
CA MET A 120 -4.61 7.07 -4.16
C MET A 120 -3.98 7.29 -2.79
N ILE A 121 -2.68 6.99 -2.66
CA ILE A 121 -1.92 7.26 -1.43
C ILE A 121 -1.77 8.77 -1.18
N LYS A 122 -2.10 9.60 -2.19
CA LYS A 122 -2.19 11.07 -2.06
C LYS A 122 -3.22 11.56 -1.03
N LYS A 123 -4.00 10.69 -0.39
CA LYS A 123 -5.08 11.07 0.55
C LYS A 123 -4.69 11.09 2.04
N VAL A 124 -3.43 10.85 2.39
CA VAL A 124 -3.00 10.91 3.78
C VAL A 124 -1.87 11.93 3.92
N MET A 125 -2.03 12.91 4.79
CA MET A 125 -1.04 13.95 5.08
C MET A 125 -0.99 14.20 6.59
N VAL A 126 0.21 14.13 7.16
CA VAL A 126 0.44 14.26 8.61
C VAL A 126 1.50 15.35 8.83
N TYR A 127 1.17 16.38 9.61
CA TYR A 127 2.17 17.24 10.25
C TYR A 127 1.95 17.21 11.77
N ARG A 128 3.04 17.16 12.54
CA ARG A 128 3.00 17.24 14.00
C ARG A 128 3.80 18.45 14.46
N GLY A 129 3.12 19.48 14.96
CA GLY A 129 3.71 20.47 15.86
C GLY A 129 4.01 19.85 17.22
N LYS A 130 4.95 20.42 17.99
CA LYS A 130 5.38 19.88 19.30
C LYS A 130 4.24 19.79 20.33
N ASP A 131 3.18 20.57 20.16
CA ASP A 131 2.18 20.85 21.19
C ASP A 131 0.70 20.68 20.73
N GLU A 132 0.43 20.02 19.60
CA GLU A 132 -0.92 19.92 19.01
C GLU A 132 -1.68 18.61 19.34
N PRO A 133 -3.01 18.66 19.61
CA PRO A 133 -3.85 17.48 19.83
C PRO A 133 -4.12 16.68 18.53
N ALA A 134 -4.59 15.44 18.69
CA ALA A 134 -4.59 14.43 17.64
C ALA A 134 -5.48 14.80 16.42
N PHE A 135 -4.83 14.91 15.25
CA PHE A 135 -5.38 14.90 13.88
C PHE A 135 -6.15 16.16 13.43
N TYR A 136 -5.46 17.12 12.76
CA TYR A 136 -6.09 18.19 11.96
C TYR A 136 -5.17 18.67 10.80
N PHE A 137 -5.73 19.21 9.70
CA PHE A 137 -5.01 19.63 8.47
C PHE A 137 -5.39 21.05 7.97
N ASN A 138 -4.38 21.83 7.53
CA ASN A 138 -4.54 23.09 6.79
C ASN A 138 -3.71 23.09 5.49
N ILE A 139 -4.39 23.12 4.33
CA ILE A 139 -3.80 23.07 2.98
C ILE A 139 -3.00 24.31 2.59
N HIS A 140 -3.19 25.42 3.30
CA HIS A 140 -2.61 26.71 2.92
C HIS A 140 -1.22 26.96 3.54
N GLU A 141 -0.81 26.15 4.51
CA GLU A 141 0.38 26.42 5.33
C GLU A 141 1.49 25.35 5.20
N THR A 142 1.20 24.20 4.59
CA THR A 142 2.18 23.10 4.47
C THR A 142 2.94 23.19 3.14
N PRO A 143 4.28 23.37 3.14
CA PRO A 143 5.05 23.38 1.91
C PRO A 143 4.99 22.02 1.21
N MET A 144 4.42 22.01 0.01
CA MET A 144 4.34 20.84 -0.87
C MET A 144 5.74 20.49 -1.40
N LEU A 145 6.47 19.60 -0.70
CA LEU A 145 7.87 19.34 -1.04
C LEU A 145 8.12 18.26 -2.10
N ARG A 146 7.14 17.40 -2.44
CA ARG A 146 7.23 16.51 -3.63
C ARG A 146 5.87 16.27 -4.27
N LEU A 147 5.61 16.96 -5.38
CA LEU A 147 4.59 16.54 -6.34
C LEU A 147 5.07 15.26 -7.04
N GLY A 148 4.53 14.10 -6.65
CA GLY A 148 4.50 12.94 -7.56
C GLY A 148 4.88 11.57 -7.02
N ARG A 149 5.46 11.44 -5.80
CA ARG A 149 5.77 10.14 -5.17
C ARG A 149 5.54 10.22 -3.66
N PHE A 150 4.57 9.44 -3.15
CA PHE A 150 4.18 9.45 -1.73
C PHE A 150 4.52 8.09 -1.10
N ALA A 151 5.35 8.07 -0.05
CA ALA A 151 5.70 6.87 0.72
C ALA A 151 5.99 5.63 -0.16
N SER A 152 6.78 5.84 -1.22
CA SER A 152 7.22 4.70 -2.04
C SER A 152 8.03 3.78 -1.15
N LEU A 153 7.96 2.47 -1.39
CA LEU A 153 8.88 1.55 -0.73
C LEU A 153 10.36 1.90 -1.00
N ASP A 154 10.65 2.70 -2.05
CA ASP A 154 11.99 3.23 -2.33
C ASP A 154 12.51 4.21 -1.27
N ASP A 155 11.64 4.79 -0.46
CA ASP A 155 12.03 5.64 0.68
C ASP A 155 12.47 4.81 1.91
N PHE A 156 12.33 3.47 1.85
CA PHE A 156 12.58 2.51 2.93
C PHE A 156 13.53 1.39 2.47
N PRO A 157 14.84 1.69 2.29
CA PRO A 157 15.81 0.76 1.73
C PRO A 157 15.99 -0.53 2.52
N GLU A 158 15.90 -0.52 3.86
CA GLU A 158 16.08 -1.74 4.67
C GLU A 158 14.96 -2.76 4.40
N ILE A 159 13.73 -2.28 4.13
CA ILE A 159 12.61 -3.16 3.75
C ILE A 159 12.91 -3.80 2.38
N LEU A 160 13.41 -3.03 1.41
CA LEU A 160 13.78 -3.54 0.08
C LEU A 160 14.91 -4.57 0.15
N GLU A 161 15.94 -4.29 0.94
CA GLU A 161 17.04 -5.23 1.16
C GLU A 161 16.55 -6.54 1.76
N TYR A 162 15.70 -6.47 2.79
CA TYR A 162 15.08 -7.65 3.39
C TYR A 162 14.25 -8.45 2.36
N LEU A 163 13.42 -7.77 1.57
CA LEU A 163 12.63 -8.43 0.52
C LEU A 163 13.51 -9.09 -0.52
N ASN A 164 14.56 -8.43 -1.02
CA ASN A 164 15.43 -9.02 -2.05
C ASN A 164 16.27 -10.20 -1.50
N ALA A 165 16.57 -10.21 -0.20
CA ALA A 165 17.22 -11.34 0.45
C ALA A 165 16.28 -12.56 0.58
N HIS A 166 15.01 -12.35 0.96
CA HIS A 166 14.10 -13.44 1.38
C HIS A 166 12.97 -13.77 0.39
N TYR A 167 12.73 -12.90 -0.58
CA TYR A 167 11.69 -13.02 -1.59
C TYR A 167 12.28 -12.86 -2.99
N GLU A 168 11.61 -13.44 -3.98
CA GLU A 168 11.88 -13.27 -5.39
C GLU A 168 11.02 -12.15 -5.97
N PHE A 169 11.63 -11.13 -6.56
CA PHE A 169 10.91 -10.07 -7.25
C PHE A 169 10.33 -10.59 -8.56
N LYS A 170 9.00 -10.53 -8.71
CA LYS A 170 8.29 -10.99 -9.92
C LYS A 170 8.11 -9.90 -10.98
N GLY A 171 8.27 -8.63 -10.60
CA GLY A 171 8.22 -7.52 -11.54
C GLY A 171 7.19 -6.45 -11.19
N TYR A 172 6.96 -5.61 -12.18
CA TYR A 172 6.03 -4.48 -12.13
C TYR A 172 4.72 -4.84 -12.81
N PHE A 173 3.61 -4.51 -12.14
CA PHE A 173 2.25 -4.78 -12.60
C PHE A 173 1.47 -3.45 -12.57
N GLY A 174 1.58 -2.69 -13.66
CA GLY A 174 1.11 -1.31 -13.68
C GLY A 174 1.92 -0.44 -12.70
N LYS A 175 1.27 0.06 -11.64
CA LYS A 175 1.93 0.82 -10.56
C LYS A 175 2.29 -0.04 -9.35
N ALA A 176 1.92 -1.32 -9.35
CA ALA A 176 2.27 -2.22 -8.27
C ALA A 176 3.59 -2.95 -8.53
N ARG A 177 4.25 -3.37 -7.46
CA ARG A 177 5.40 -4.29 -7.46
C ARG A 177 5.05 -5.52 -6.64
N LEU A 178 5.54 -6.68 -7.05
CA LEU A 178 5.24 -7.95 -6.39
C LEU A 178 6.50 -8.74 -6.07
N TRP A 179 6.59 -9.22 -4.84
CA TRP A 179 7.59 -10.19 -4.39
C TRP A 179 6.91 -11.47 -3.89
N VAL A 180 7.51 -12.62 -4.18
CA VAL A 180 7.03 -13.95 -3.78
C VAL A 180 8.08 -14.59 -2.88
N ARG A 181 7.68 -15.14 -1.74
CA ARG A 181 8.61 -15.76 -0.78
C ARG A 181 9.40 -16.91 -1.44
N LYS A 182 10.71 -16.96 -1.21
CA LYS A 182 11.60 -18.05 -1.67
C LYS A 182 11.30 -19.36 -0.95
#